data_AF-A0A291P7S0-F1
#
_entry.id   AF-A0A291P7S0-F1
#
_cell.length_a   1.000
_cell.length_b   1.000
_cell.length_c   1.000
_cell.angle_alpha   90.00
_cell.angle_beta   90.00
_cell.angle_gamma   90.00
#
_symmetry.space_group_name_H-M   'P 1'
#
loop_
_entity.id
_entity.type
_entity.pdbx_description
1 polymer ?
#
loop_
_entity_poly.entity_id
_entity_poly.type
_entity_poly.pdbx_seq_one_letter_code
_entity_poly.pdbx_strand_id
1 'polypeptide(L)'
;MTQQKGDAAEALKAPNEAMLQWWSQQWLQGANPLARLQLAWMESLAEAMQFEAQCLHALAESGERMAGCYTGDPTKTPQELQECYQRLIEDVTQTHMRRLEKVAQLSEDFRKRIWEEI
;
A
#
# COMPACT_ATOMS: atom_id res chain seq x y z
N MET A 1 6.69 18.06 -63.13
CA MET A 1 6.37 18.53 -61.76
C MET A 1 6.00 17.41 -60.78
N THR A 2 5.84 16.14 -61.21
CA THR A 2 5.49 15.01 -60.33
C THR A 2 6.67 14.40 -59.58
N GLN A 3 7.89 14.50 -60.12
CA GLN A 3 9.09 13.87 -59.56
C GLN A 3 9.57 14.56 -58.27
N GLN A 4 9.52 15.90 -58.23
CA GLN A 4 9.91 16.72 -57.07
C GLN A 4 9.02 16.50 -55.84
N LYS A 5 7.77 16.04 -56.05
CA LYS A 5 6.82 15.70 -54.98
C LYS A 5 7.07 14.30 -54.40
N GLY A 6 7.61 13.39 -55.21
CA GLY A 6 8.04 12.05 -54.79
C GLY A 6 9.30 12.11 -53.93
N ASP A 7 10.32 12.83 -54.39
CA ASP A 7 11.59 12.98 -53.66
C ASP A 7 11.40 13.68 -52.30
N ALA A 8 10.52 14.69 -52.21
CA ALA A 8 10.21 15.36 -50.95
C ALA A 8 9.43 14.44 -49.98
N ALA A 9 8.49 13.63 -50.48
CA ALA A 9 7.73 12.70 -49.67
C ALA A 9 8.59 11.53 -49.15
N GLU A 10 9.59 11.11 -49.93
CA GLU A 10 10.53 10.06 -49.59
C GLU A 10 11.62 10.57 -48.64
N ALA A 11 12.09 11.81 -48.83
CA ALA A 11 12.99 12.50 -47.92
C ALA A 11 12.36 12.80 -46.54
N LEU A 12 11.03 12.90 -46.44
CA LEU A 12 10.29 13.06 -45.19
C LEU A 12 10.02 11.75 -44.45
N LYS A 13 10.10 10.59 -45.13
CA LYS A 13 9.91 9.27 -44.49
C LYS A 13 11.04 8.90 -43.55
N ALA A 14 12.29 9.07 -43.98
CA ALA A 14 13.45 8.69 -43.16
C ALA A 14 13.57 9.46 -41.83
N PRO A 15 13.35 10.80 -41.78
CA PRO A 15 13.27 11.54 -40.51
C PRO A 15 12.08 11.12 -39.65
N ASN A 16 10.95 10.79 -40.27
CA ASN A 16 9.74 10.39 -39.55
C ASN A 16 9.91 8.99 -38.91
N GLU A 17 10.55 8.05 -39.61
CA GLU A 17 10.90 6.72 -39.08
C GLU A 17 11.94 6.82 -37.95
N ALA A 18 12.98 7.65 -38.12
CA ALA A 18 13.97 7.89 -37.07
C ALA A 18 13.34 8.53 -35.82
N MET A 19 12.41 9.47 -36.00
CA MET A 19 11.68 10.11 -34.91
C MET A 19 10.74 9.11 -34.20
N LEU A 20 10.05 8.24 -34.94
CA LEU A 20 9.22 7.16 -34.38
C LEU A 20 10.04 6.13 -33.61
N GLN A 21 11.23 5.75 -34.10
CA GLN A 21 12.15 4.85 -33.42
C GLN A 21 12.74 5.49 -32.15
N TRP A 22 13.12 6.77 -32.22
CA TRP A 22 13.55 7.48 -31.02
C TRP A 22 12.41 7.53 -29.99
N TRP A 23 11.18 7.79 -30.43
CA TRP A 23 10.04 7.89 -29.52
C TRP A 23 9.66 6.56 -28.88
N SER A 24 9.75 5.45 -29.63
CA SER A 24 9.55 4.11 -29.08
C SER A 24 10.65 3.71 -28.10
N GLN A 25 11.90 4.09 -28.36
CA GLN A 25 13.01 3.90 -27.42
C GLN A 25 12.81 4.70 -26.13
N GLN A 26 12.34 5.95 -26.21
CA GLN A 26 12.03 6.75 -25.02
C GLN A 26 10.89 6.12 -24.19
N TRP A 27 9.87 5.55 -24.86
CA TRP A 27 8.80 4.81 -24.17
C TRP A 27 9.30 3.54 -23.48
N LEU A 28 10.17 2.77 -24.13
CA LEU A 28 10.79 1.59 -23.54
C LEU A 28 11.68 1.94 -22.34
N GLN A 29 12.36 3.09 -22.40
CA GLN A 29 13.10 3.63 -21.25
C GLN A 29 12.18 4.12 -20.13
N GLY A 30 11.03 4.71 -20.47
CA GLY A 30 10.02 5.22 -19.51
C GLY A 30 9.11 4.16 -18.89
N ALA A 31 8.92 3.01 -19.54
CA ALA A 31 8.15 1.88 -18.99
C ALA A 31 8.80 1.27 -17.74
N ASN A 32 10.13 1.40 -17.60
CA ASN A 32 10.88 0.84 -16.49
C ASN A 32 10.64 1.63 -15.17
N PRO A 33 10.73 2.98 -15.14
CA PRO A 33 10.28 3.77 -13.99
C PRO A 33 8.82 3.55 -13.59
N LEU A 34 7.90 3.49 -14.56
CA LEU A 34 6.48 3.25 -14.25
C LEU A 34 6.25 1.87 -13.62
N ALA A 35 6.94 0.84 -14.11
CA ALA A 35 6.87 -0.50 -13.53
C ALA A 35 7.45 -0.53 -12.10
N ARG A 36 8.54 0.19 -11.82
CA ARG A 36 9.12 0.30 -10.46
C ARG A 36 8.21 1.05 -9.51
N LEU A 37 7.59 2.14 -9.97
CA LEU A 37 6.61 2.88 -9.19
C LEU A 37 5.39 2.00 -8.85
N GLN A 38 4.88 1.26 -9.84
CA GLN A 38 3.79 0.29 -9.64
C GLN A 38 4.17 -0.78 -8.62
N LEU A 39 5.40 -1.29 -8.69
CA LEU A 39 5.92 -2.27 -7.75
C LEU A 39 6.03 -1.70 -6.33
N ALA A 40 6.67 -0.54 -6.16
CA ALA A 40 6.81 0.15 -4.87
C ALA A 40 5.44 0.45 -4.22
N TRP A 41 4.44 0.80 -5.05
CA TRP A 41 3.07 0.99 -4.61
C TRP A 41 2.43 -0.31 -4.12
N MET A 42 2.56 -1.41 -4.88
CA MET A 42 2.00 -2.71 -4.48
C MET A 42 2.67 -3.27 -3.23
N GLU A 43 3.99 -3.12 -3.08
CA GLU A 43 4.72 -3.54 -1.87
C GLU A 43 4.24 -2.77 -0.65
N SER A 44 4.08 -1.45 -0.77
CA SER A 44 3.58 -0.61 0.32
C SER A 44 2.14 -0.96 0.71
N LEU A 45 1.29 -1.29 -0.28
CA LEU A 45 -0.06 -1.76 -0.05
C LEU A 45 -0.08 -3.13 0.65
N ALA A 46 0.79 -4.06 0.24
CA ALA A 46 0.89 -5.38 0.85
C ALA A 46 1.33 -5.30 2.31
N GLU A 47 2.33 -4.46 2.62
CA GLU A 47 2.77 -4.18 4.00
C GLU A 47 1.63 -3.63 4.87
N ALA A 48 0.86 -2.66 4.34
CA ALA A 48 -0.29 -2.12 5.04
C ALA A 48 -1.40 -3.16 5.28
N MET A 49 -1.71 -3.98 4.28
CA MET A 49 -2.71 -5.05 4.42
C MET A 49 -2.30 -6.10 5.44
N GLN A 50 -1.02 -6.51 5.45
CA GLN A 50 -0.50 -7.47 6.42
C GLN A 50 -0.64 -6.93 7.85
N PHE A 51 -0.34 -5.66 8.06
CA PHE A 51 -0.47 -5.01 9.35
C PHE A 51 -1.94 -4.89 9.81
N GLU A 52 -2.84 -4.48 8.91
CA GLU A 52 -4.28 -4.41 9.23
C GLU A 52 -4.86 -5.80 9.56
N ALA A 53 -4.43 -6.86 8.85
CA ALA A 53 -4.82 -8.23 9.16
C ALA A 53 -4.39 -8.65 10.58
N GLN A 54 -3.18 -8.29 11.01
CA GLN A 54 -2.70 -8.54 12.37
C GLN A 54 -3.52 -7.76 13.42
N CYS A 55 -3.86 -6.51 13.13
CA CYS A 55 -4.71 -5.71 14.01
C CYS A 55 -6.10 -6.32 14.16
N LEU A 56 -6.73 -6.73 13.06
CA LEU A 56 -8.04 -7.39 13.07
C LEU A 56 -8.01 -8.70 13.85
N HIS A 57 -6.94 -9.50 13.71
CA HIS A 57 -6.75 -10.71 14.48
C HIS A 57 -6.69 -10.43 15.98
N ALA A 58 -5.88 -9.44 16.40
CA ALA A 58 -5.77 -9.06 17.81
C ALA A 58 -7.11 -8.55 18.38
N LEU A 59 -7.89 -7.80 17.59
CA LEU A 59 -9.22 -7.35 18.00
C LEU A 59 -10.19 -8.52 18.16
N ALA A 60 -10.17 -9.49 17.24
CA ALA A 60 -11.00 -10.69 17.32
C ALA A 60 -10.67 -11.54 18.56
N GLU A 61 -9.37 -11.76 18.85
CA GLU A 61 -8.93 -12.44 20.08
C GLU A 61 -9.40 -11.69 21.34
N SER A 62 -9.33 -10.36 21.34
CA SER A 62 -9.82 -9.57 22.49
C SER A 62 -11.33 -9.73 22.67
N GLY A 63 -12.09 -9.84 21.58
CA GLY A 63 -13.52 -10.09 21.60
C GLY A 63 -13.86 -11.45 22.19
N GLU A 64 -13.10 -12.49 21.84
CA GLU A 64 -13.23 -13.82 22.43
C GLU A 64 -12.94 -13.79 23.93
N ARG A 65 -11.84 -13.14 24.35
CA ARG A 65 -11.50 -12.98 25.78
C ARG A 65 -12.57 -12.20 26.54
N MET A 66 -13.18 -11.19 25.92
CA MET A 66 -14.28 -10.42 26.48
C MET A 66 -15.51 -11.30 26.72
N ALA A 67 -15.89 -12.12 25.74
CA ALA A 67 -16.95 -13.10 25.94
C ALA A 67 -16.61 -14.06 27.11
N GLY A 68 -15.37 -14.53 27.19
CA GLY A 68 -14.88 -15.38 28.29
C GLY A 68 -14.90 -14.72 29.68
N CYS A 69 -14.76 -13.39 29.77
CA CYS A 69 -14.94 -12.68 31.04
C CYS A 69 -16.34 -12.92 31.62
N TYR A 70 -17.38 -12.91 30.76
CA TYR A 70 -18.79 -13.02 31.16
C TYR A 70 -19.34 -14.45 31.21
N THR A 71 -18.76 -15.41 30.47
CA THR A 71 -19.30 -16.78 30.36
C THR A 71 -18.58 -17.83 31.20
N GLY A 72 -17.36 -17.55 31.67
CA GLY A 72 -16.47 -18.60 32.22
C GLY A 72 -16.73 -19.06 33.66
N ASP A 73 -17.38 -18.26 34.52
CA ASP A 73 -17.58 -18.62 35.94
C ASP A 73 -18.76 -17.86 36.59
N PRO A 74 -19.81 -18.55 37.09
CA PRO A 74 -20.95 -17.94 37.76
C PRO A 74 -20.63 -17.37 39.16
N THR A 75 -19.44 -17.61 39.70
CA THR A 75 -19.02 -17.15 41.04
C THR A 75 -18.18 -15.87 41.02
N LYS A 76 -17.84 -15.33 39.83
CA LYS A 76 -17.06 -14.09 39.72
C LYS A 76 -17.75 -12.94 40.43
N THR A 77 -16.96 -12.24 41.24
CA THR A 77 -17.39 -11.02 41.89
C THR A 77 -17.50 -9.88 40.86
N PRO A 78 -18.35 -8.85 41.11
CA PRO A 78 -18.43 -7.67 40.26
C PRO A 78 -17.08 -6.98 40.04
N GLN A 79 -16.20 -7.02 41.05
CA GLN A 79 -14.87 -6.43 40.98
C GLN A 79 -13.95 -7.17 40.00
N GLU A 80 -13.94 -8.51 40.02
CA GLU A 80 -13.16 -9.32 39.08
C GLU A 80 -13.62 -9.14 37.63
N LEU A 81 -14.92 -8.98 37.41
CA LEU A 81 -15.48 -8.67 36.09
C LEU A 81 -15.03 -7.29 35.60
N GLN A 82 -15.05 -6.29 36.47
CA GLN A 82 -14.59 -4.94 36.16
C GLN A 82 -13.09 -4.93 35.82
N GLU A 83 -12.26 -5.64 36.59
CA GLU A 83 -10.83 -5.80 36.32
C GLU A 83 -10.56 -6.55 35.01
N CYS A 84 -11.40 -7.53 34.65
CA CYS A 84 -11.32 -8.24 33.37
C CYS A 84 -11.62 -7.30 32.19
N TYR A 85 -12.69 -6.52 32.31
CA TYR A 85 -13.11 -5.53 31.30
C TYR A 85 -12.07 -4.41 31.13
N GLN A 86 -11.54 -3.89 32.23
CA GLN A 86 -10.59 -2.79 32.21
C GLN A 86 -9.29 -3.19 31.51
N ARG A 87 -8.77 -4.39 31.80
CA ARG A 87 -7.61 -4.96 31.08
C ARG A 87 -7.87 -5.12 29.59
N LEU A 88 -9.05 -5.60 29.20
CA LEU A 88 -9.40 -5.77 27.79
C LEU A 88 -9.48 -4.44 27.03
N ILE A 89 -10.05 -3.40 27.64
CA ILE A 89 -10.08 -2.07 27.02
C ILE A 89 -8.69 -1.50 26.87
N GLU A 90 -7.83 -1.68 27.86
CA GLU A 90 -6.44 -1.24 27.79
C GLU A 90 -5.72 -1.93 26.62
N ASP A 91 -5.87 -3.26 26.47
CA ASP A 91 -5.28 -4.03 25.37
C ASP A 91 -5.79 -3.57 23.99
N VAL A 92 -7.11 -3.38 23.84
CA VAL A 92 -7.73 -2.88 22.60
C VAL A 92 -7.26 -1.47 22.28
N THR A 93 -7.21 -0.60 23.29
CA THR A 93 -6.77 0.79 23.15
C THR A 93 -5.30 0.85 22.73
N GLN A 94 -4.43 0.08 23.37
CA GLN A 94 -3.02 -0.02 22.98
C GLN A 94 -2.85 -0.55 21.56
N THR A 95 -3.66 -1.53 21.16
CA THR A 95 -3.65 -2.07 19.80
C THR A 95 -4.04 -1.00 18.77
N HIS A 96 -5.08 -0.21 19.06
CA HIS A 96 -5.48 0.92 18.22
C HIS A 96 -4.42 2.03 18.16
N MET A 97 -3.76 2.36 19.27
CA MET A 97 -2.70 3.36 19.28
C MET A 97 -1.49 2.92 18.45
N ARG A 98 -1.07 1.65 18.59
CA ARG A 98 -0.04 1.05 17.74
C ARG A 98 -0.43 1.07 16.26
N ARG A 99 -1.71 0.86 15.95
CA ARG A 99 -2.23 0.98 14.59
C ARG A 99 -2.06 2.38 14.03
N LEU A 100 -2.47 3.41 14.77
CA LEU A 100 -2.35 4.80 14.32
C LEU A 100 -0.89 5.19 14.08
N GLU A 101 0.01 4.81 14.99
CA GLU A 101 1.45 5.06 14.83
C GLU A 101 2.01 4.39 13.56
N LYS A 102 1.65 3.12 13.34
CA LYS A 102 2.14 2.38 12.18
C LYS A 102 1.58 2.91 10.86
N VAL A 103 0.32 3.32 10.82
CA VAL A 103 -0.30 3.96 9.64
C VAL A 103 0.41 5.28 9.31
N ALA A 104 0.75 6.08 10.33
CA ALA A 104 1.51 7.30 10.13
C ALA A 104 2.89 7.01 9.51
N GLN A 105 3.62 6.02 10.04
CA GLN A 105 4.92 5.59 9.51
C GLN A 105 4.84 5.07 8.07
N LEU A 106 3.91 4.15 7.77
CA LEU A 106 3.73 3.59 6.42
C LEU A 106 3.43 4.68 5.39
N SER A 107 2.68 5.72 5.78
CA SER A 107 2.40 6.85 4.89
C SER A 107 3.65 7.65 4.54
N GLU A 108 4.60 7.76 5.47
CA GLU A 108 5.86 8.46 5.27
C GLU A 108 6.82 7.62 4.42
N ASP A 109 6.94 6.33 4.74
CA ASP A 109 7.78 5.38 4.01
C ASP A 109 7.33 5.23 2.56
N PHE A 110 6.02 5.14 2.32
CA PHE A 110 5.47 5.10 0.98
C PHE A 110 5.84 6.34 0.15
N ARG A 111 5.72 7.54 0.75
CA ARG A 111 6.10 8.80 0.08
C ARG A 111 7.59 8.84 -0.24
N LYS A 112 8.45 8.35 0.64
CA LYS A 112 9.89 8.24 0.40
C LYS A 112 10.20 7.27 -0.75
N ARG A 113 9.63 6.06 -0.73
CA ARG A 113 9.83 5.06 -1.80
C ARG A 113 9.37 5.56 -3.16
N ILE A 114 8.24 6.27 -3.24
CA ILE A 114 7.81 6.91 -4.50
C ILE A 114 8.82 7.98 -4.94
N TRP A 115 9.30 8.81 -4.01
CA TRP A 115 10.24 9.89 -4.33
C TRP A 115 11.60 9.39 -4.80
N GLU A 116 12.04 8.21 -4.33
CA GLU A 116 13.28 7.57 -4.77
C GLU A 116 13.21 7.00 -6.20
N GLU A 117 11.99 6.78 -6.72
CA GLU A 117 11.75 6.21 -8.06
C GLU A 117 11.40 7.27 -9.14
N ILE A 118 11.24 8.54 -8.76
CA ILE A 118 11.00 9.70 -9.67
C ILE A 118 12.32 10.40 -10.00
#